data_AF-A0A931Y2N8-F1
#
_entry.id   AF-A0A931Y2N8-F1
#
_cell.length_a   1.000
_cell.length_b   1.000
_cell.length_c   1.000
_cell.angle_alpha   90.00
_cell.angle_beta   90.00
_cell.angle_gamma   90.00
#
_symmetry.space_group_name_H-M   'P 1'
#
loop_
_entity.id
_entity.type
_entity.pdbx_description
1 polymer ?
#
loop_
_entity_poly.entity_id
_entity_poly.type
_entity_poly.pdbx_seq_one_letter_code
_entity_poly.pdbx_strand_id
1 'polypeptide(L)'
;MQQQWQPGPYGQPGYPQGGYAPPPAAGGAYEFSQMENTTIGRLGSRAKTWGICSIVIGLILLVLGVVVIIAAPGEAALPVGGVIAVAALQPVVSGGFYMAAGGAFKNVVDTQGNDVPHMMDAMKKLTNAMRVESIVALLAIVGAVIFGVVLAASH
;
A
#
# COMPACT_ATOMS: atom_id res chain seq x y z
N MET A 1 -6.06 -35.65 1.84
CA MET A 1 -6.35 -35.62 3.29
C MET A 1 -6.61 -34.18 3.67
N GLN A 2 -7.87 -33.78 3.80
CA GLN A 2 -8.22 -32.40 4.18
C GLN A 2 -8.02 -32.29 5.70
N GLN A 3 -7.09 -31.44 6.13
CA GLN A 3 -6.88 -31.16 7.55
C GLN A 3 -8.17 -30.54 8.11
N GLN A 4 -8.83 -31.27 9.01
CA GLN A 4 -9.92 -30.74 9.82
C GLN A 4 -9.37 -29.56 10.62
N TRP A 5 -9.89 -28.37 10.34
CA TRP A 5 -9.56 -27.18 11.10
C TRP A 5 -10.05 -27.37 12.54
N GLN A 6 -9.10 -27.39 13.49
CA GLN A 6 -9.39 -27.38 14.91
C GLN A 6 -9.41 -25.91 15.38
N PRO A 7 -10.50 -25.42 16.00
CA PRO A 7 -10.53 -24.08 16.54
C PRO A 7 -9.42 -23.92 17.59
N GLY A 8 -8.56 -22.91 17.40
CA GLY A 8 -7.51 -22.58 18.35
C GLY A 8 -8.06 -22.08 19.69
N PRO A 9 -7.24 -22.05 20.76
CA PRO A 9 -7.64 -21.72 22.13
C PRO A 9 -8.06 -20.26 22.35
N TYR A 10 -8.00 -19.42 21.32
CA TYR A 10 -8.54 -18.06 21.37
C TYR A 10 -10.05 -18.13 21.11
N GLY A 11 -10.81 -18.19 22.21
CA GLY A 11 -12.27 -18.17 22.19
C GLY A 11 -12.80 -17.04 21.32
N GLN A 12 -13.82 -17.34 20.52
CA GLN A 12 -14.56 -16.34 19.77
C GLN A 12 -15.03 -15.23 20.73
N PRO A 13 -14.87 -13.94 20.39
CA PRO A 13 -15.44 -12.85 21.16
C PRO A 13 -16.92 -13.13 21.41
N GLY A 14 -17.31 -13.16 22.68
CA GLY A 14 -18.63 -13.64 23.11
C GLY A 14 -19.77 -12.87 22.45
N TYR A 15 -20.38 -13.49 21.44
CA TYR A 15 -21.70 -13.08 20.99
C TYR A 15 -22.70 -13.36 22.12
N PRO A 16 -23.64 -12.45 22.41
CA PRO A 16 -24.69 -12.71 23.40
C PRO A 16 -25.45 -13.98 23.03
N GLN A 17 -25.50 -14.93 23.97
CA GLN A 17 -26.18 -16.23 23.83
C GLN A 17 -27.71 -16.08 23.83
N GLY A 18 -28.24 -15.38 22.84
CA GLY A 18 -29.67 -15.29 22.57
C GLY A 18 -30.05 -16.25 21.44
N GLY A 19 -30.26 -17.53 21.76
CA GLY A 19 -31.17 -18.46 21.06
C GLY A 19 -31.06 -18.71 19.54
N TYR A 20 -30.21 -18.01 18.80
CA TYR A 20 -29.96 -18.25 17.39
C TYR A 20 -28.76 -19.18 17.28
N ALA A 21 -29.04 -20.47 17.10
CA ALA A 21 -28.04 -21.36 16.51
C ALA A 21 -27.65 -20.73 15.15
N PRO A 22 -26.37 -20.39 14.91
CA PRO A 22 -25.96 -19.99 13.58
C PRO A 22 -26.34 -21.14 12.63
N PRO A 23 -26.98 -20.85 11.48
CA PRO A 23 -27.29 -21.89 10.51
C PRO A 23 -26.00 -22.67 10.21
N PRO A 24 -26.07 -24.01 10.12
CA PRO A 24 -24.90 -24.82 9.82
C PRO A 24 -24.21 -24.26 8.58
N ALA A 25 -22.89 -24.04 8.66
CA ALA A 25 -22.08 -23.57 7.54
C ALA A 25 -22.27 -24.57 6.39
N ALA A 26 -23.18 -24.24 5.47
CA ALA A 26 -23.60 -25.10 4.38
C ALA A 26 -22.53 -25.08 3.29
N GLY A 27 -21.32 -25.62 3.57
CA GLY A 27 -20.24 -25.77 2.58
C GLY A 27 -19.79 -24.49 1.84
N GLY A 28 -20.30 -23.32 2.20
CA GLY A 28 -20.00 -22.04 1.57
C GLY A 28 -18.73 -21.44 2.16
N ALA A 29 -17.94 -20.76 1.32
CA ALA A 29 -16.83 -19.93 1.76
C ALA A 29 -17.33 -18.90 2.80
N TYR A 30 -16.48 -18.52 3.74
CA TYR A 30 -16.80 -17.46 4.70
C TYR A 30 -17.03 -16.14 3.98
N GLU A 31 -18.07 -15.43 4.40
CA GLU A 31 -18.49 -14.12 3.87
C GLU A 31 -18.45 -13.09 5.00
N PHE A 32 -17.94 -11.90 4.70
CA PHE A 32 -17.89 -10.79 5.63
C PHE A 32 -19.28 -10.20 5.86
N SER A 33 -19.54 -9.84 7.11
CA SER A 33 -20.72 -9.06 7.49
C SER A 33 -20.70 -7.67 6.84
N GLN A 34 -21.86 -7.02 6.82
CA GLN A 34 -21.98 -5.64 6.32
C GLN A 34 -21.07 -4.65 7.06
N MET A 35 -20.85 -4.86 8.36
CA MET A 35 -19.98 -4.02 9.18
C MET A 35 -18.50 -4.21 8.80
N GLU A 36 -18.07 -5.45 8.57
CA GLU A 36 -16.73 -5.78 8.09
C GLU A 36 -16.52 -5.20 6.68
N ASN A 37 -17.47 -5.41 5.77
CA ASN A 37 -17.42 -4.86 4.41
C ASN A 37 -17.36 -3.33 4.39
N THR A 38 -18.04 -2.64 5.30
CA THR A 38 -17.92 -1.19 5.44
C THR A 38 -16.49 -0.79 5.84
N THR A 39 -15.87 -1.53 6.76
CA THR A 39 -14.50 -1.27 7.22
C THR A 39 -13.48 -1.52 6.12
N ILE A 40 -13.61 -2.65 5.42
CA ILE A 40 -12.76 -3.04 4.28
C ILE A 40 -12.90 -2.03 3.13
N GLY A 41 -14.13 -1.63 2.81
CA GLY A 41 -14.40 -0.63 1.78
C GLY A 41 -13.80 0.74 2.09
N ARG A 42 -13.83 1.15 3.36
CA ARG A 42 -13.15 2.38 3.82
C ARG A 42 -11.63 2.27 3.70
N LEU A 43 -11.06 1.13 4.06
CA LEU A 43 -9.62 0.86 3.88
C LEU A 43 -9.24 0.95 2.39
N GLY A 44 -9.98 0.29 1.51
CA GLY A 44 -9.76 0.32 0.07
C GLY A 44 -9.84 1.75 -0.50
N SER A 45 -10.83 2.52 -0.07
CA SER A 45 -11.01 3.92 -0.51
C SER A 45 -9.87 4.83 -0.04
N ARG A 46 -9.42 4.67 1.22
CA ARG A 46 -8.28 5.41 1.76
C ARG A 46 -6.97 5.06 1.06
N ALA A 47 -6.74 3.78 0.78
CA ALA A 47 -5.58 3.32 0.02
C ALA A 47 -5.56 3.92 -1.40
N LYS A 48 -6.71 3.93 -2.11
CA LYS A 48 -6.79 4.60 -3.43
C LYS A 48 -6.52 6.09 -3.34
N THR A 49 -7.09 6.77 -2.33
CA THR A 49 -6.88 8.21 -2.11
C THR A 49 -5.41 8.52 -1.89
N TRP A 50 -4.75 7.77 -0.99
CA TRP A 50 -3.31 7.88 -0.76
C TRP A 50 -2.51 7.60 -2.03
N GLY A 51 -2.91 6.59 -2.80
CA GLY A 51 -2.24 6.24 -4.04
C GLY A 51 -2.27 7.37 -5.08
N ILE A 52 -3.43 8.01 -5.25
CA ILE A 52 -3.60 9.18 -6.12
C ILE A 52 -2.74 10.36 -5.62
N CYS A 53 -2.82 10.68 -4.33
CA CYS A 53 -2.01 11.76 -3.74
C CYS A 53 -0.51 11.53 -3.96
N SER A 54 -0.05 10.30 -3.77
CA SER A 54 1.37 9.93 -3.94
C SER A 54 1.81 10.10 -5.40
N ILE A 55 1.02 9.67 -6.38
CA ILE A 55 1.33 9.91 -7.80
C ILE A 55 1.42 11.41 -8.10
N VAL A 56 0.45 12.20 -7.63
CA VAL A 56 0.46 13.65 -7.85
C VAL A 56 1.71 14.30 -7.26
N ILE A 57 2.07 13.94 -6.02
CA ILE A 57 3.30 14.43 -5.38
C ILE A 57 4.53 14.05 -6.18
N GLY A 58 4.61 12.81 -6.65
CA GLY A 58 5.72 12.36 -7.49
C GLY A 58 5.83 13.12 -8.80
N LEU A 59 4.71 13.36 -9.49
CA LEU A 59 4.70 14.16 -10.72
C LEU A 59 5.14 15.61 -10.47
N ILE A 60 4.70 16.21 -9.36
CA ILE A 60 5.15 17.56 -8.96
C ILE A 60 6.66 17.57 -8.71
N LEU A 61 7.18 16.61 -7.95
CA LEU A 61 8.62 16.51 -7.70
C LEU A 61 9.42 16.30 -8.99
N LEU A 62 8.92 15.50 -9.93
CA LEU A 62 9.58 15.30 -11.21
C LEU A 62 9.68 16.62 -11.99
N VAL A 63 8.57 17.36 -12.08
CA VAL A 63 8.56 18.68 -12.73
C VAL A 63 9.51 19.64 -12.04
N LEU A 64 9.48 19.69 -10.70
CA LEU A 64 10.39 20.55 -9.92
C LEU A 64 11.85 20.20 -10.16
N GLY A 65 12.21 18.91 -10.19
CA GLY A 65 13.58 18.47 -10.48
C GLY A 65 14.04 18.91 -11.85
N VAL A 66 13.20 18.75 -12.87
CA VAL A 66 13.49 19.22 -14.24
C VAL A 66 13.64 20.75 -14.28
N VAL A 67 12.74 21.49 -13.62
CA VAL A 67 12.81 22.96 -13.54
C VAL A 67 14.13 23.40 -12.90
N VAL A 68 14.58 22.75 -11.82
CA VAL A 68 15.87 23.05 -11.19
C VAL A 68 17.03 22.82 -12.17
N ILE A 69 17.04 21.71 -12.92
CA ILE A 69 18.11 21.43 -13.89
C ILE A 69 18.19 22.51 -14.98
N ILE A 70 17.04 22.98 -15.50
CA ILE A 70 17.02 23.88 -16.66
C ILE A 70 17.08 25.37 -16.29
N ALA A 71 16.61 25.75 -15.11
CA ALA A 71 16.37 27.15 -14.75
C ALA A 71 17.16 27.63 -13.53
N ALA A 72 17.68 26.74 -12.69
CA ALA A 72 18.50 27.16 -11.56
C ALA A 72 19.91 27.57 -12.04
N PRO A 73 20.43 28.73 -11.61
CA PRO A 73 21.80 29.11 -11.91
C PRO A 73 22.79 28.31 -11.05
N GLY A 74 23.99 28.08 -11.59
CA GLY A 74 25.12 27.51 -10.87
C GLY A 74 25.32 26.01 -11.09
N GLU A 75 26.52 25.53 -10.75
CA GLU A 75 26.95 24.14 -11.01
C GLU A 75 26.18 23.10 -10.19
N ALA A 76 25.49 23.54 -9.13
CA ALA A 76 24.64 22.68 -8.31
C ALA A 76 23.28 22.34 -8.94
N ALA A 77 22.87 23.02 -10.01
CA ALA A 77 21.55 22.82 -10.64
C ALA A 77 21.32 21.37 -11.10
N LEU A 78 22.30 20.80 -11.81
CA LEU A 78 22.23 19.42 -12.29
C LEU A 78 22.17 18.40 -11.15
N PRO A 79 23.10 18.38 -10.16
CA PRO A 79 23.06 17.40 -9.09
C PRO A 79 21.83 17.56 -8.18
N VAL A 80 21.42 18.79 -7.83
CA VAL A 80 20.25 19.02 -6.98
C VAL A 80 18.96 18.63 -7.70
N GLY A 81 18.76 19.12 -8.93
CA GLY A 81 17.57 18.80 -9.70
C GLY A 81 17.48 17.33 -10.08
N GLY A 82 18.64 16.68 -10.33
CA GLY A 82 18.74 15.23 -10.54
C GLY A 82 18.28 14.43 -9.31
N VAL A 83 18.72 14.80 -8.10
CA VAL A 83 18.25 14.15 -6.86
C VAL A 83 16.74 14.30 -6.68
N ILE A 84 16.19 15.49 -6.91
CA ILE A 84 14.74 15.74 -6.80
C ILE A 84 13.97 14.87 -7.83
N ALA A 85 14.45 14.82 -9.08
CA ALA A 85 13.84 14.03 -10.14
C ALA A 85 13.88 12.51 -9.86
N VAL A 86 14.97 12.01 -9.25
CA VAL A 86 15.05 10.61 -8.83
C VAL A 86 14.16 10.34 -7.62
N ALA A 87 14.11 11.24 -6.65
CA ALA A 87 13.25 11.13 -5.47
C ALA A 87 11.75 11.07 -5.85
N ALA A 88 11.37 11.70 -6.97
CA ALA A 88 10.02 11.64 -7.52
C ALA A 88 9.54 10.22 -7.85
N LEU A 89 10.45 9.28 -8.13
CA LEU A 89 10.07 7.91 -8.50
C LEU A 89 9.41 7.15 -7.34
N GLN A 90 9.84 7.39 -6.11
CA GLN A 90 9.33 6.68 -4.93
C GLN A 90 7.81 6.89 -4.75
N PRO A 91 7.28 8.13 -4.64
CA PRO A 91 5.85 8.32 -4.43
C PRO A 91 5.00 7.90 -5.65
N VAL A 92 5.53 7.94 -6.87
CA VAL A 92 4.83 7.37 -8.06
C VAL A 92 4.66 5.86 -7.92
N VAL A 93 5.74 5.14 -7.59
CA VAL A 93 5.73 3.69 -7.42
C VAL A 93 4.79 3.30 -6.28
N SER A 94 4.95 3.93 -5.12
CA SER A 94 4.05 3.76 -3.97
C SER A 94 2.59 3.96 -4.35
N GLY A 95 2.30 5.02 -5.10
CA GLY A 95 0.94 5.34 -5.47
C GLY A 95 0.29 4.28 -6.37
N GLY A 96 1.05 3.72 -7.32
CA GLY A 96 0.61 2.58 -8.13
C GLY A 96 0.23 1.35 -7.28
N PHE A 97 1.07 1.01 -6.30
CA PHE A 97 0.80 -0.12 -5.41
C PHE A 97 -0.42 0.09 -4.51
N TYR A 98 -0.57 1.26 -3.89
CA TYR A 98 -1.73 1.55 -3.03
C TYR A 98 -3.03 1.65 -3.80
N MET A 99 -3.01 2.15 -5.05
CA MET A 99 -4.19 2.07 -5.92
C MET A 99 -4.58 0.63 -6.24
N ALA A 100 -3.60 -0.23 -6.53
CA ALA A 100 -3.85 -1.65 -6.83
C ALA A 100 -4.37 -2.42 -5.61
N ALA A 101 -3.80 -2.18 -4.42
CA ALA A 101 -4.28 -2.75 -3.17
C ALA A 101 -5.69 -2.24 -2.83
N GLY A 102 -5.92 -0.94 -2.96
CA GLY A 102 -7.23 -0.33 -2.70
C GLY A 102 -8.34 -0.84 -3.63
N GLY A 103 -8.02 -1.08 -4.91
CA GLY A 103 -8.93 -1.74 -5.84
C GLY A 103 -9.24 -3.19 -5.44
N ALA A 104 -8.26 -3.92 -4.93
CA ALA A 104 -8.47 -5.30 -4.47
C ALA A 104 -9.35 -5.37 -3.22
N PHE A 105 -9.16 -4.47 -2.24
CA PHE A 105 -10.07 -4.36 -1.10
C PHE A 105 -11.49 -3.98 -1.51
N LYS A 106 -11.63 -3.17 -2.56
CA LYS A 106 -12.94 -2.80 -3.09
C LYS A 106 -13.65 -4.02 -3.71
N ASN A 107 -12.91 -4.89 -4.40
CA ASN A 107 -13.46 -6.14 -4.94
C ASN A 107 -14.02 -7.04 -3.83
N VAL A 108 -13.37 -7.14 -2.66
CA VAL A 108 -13.92 -7.91 -1.52
C VAL A 108 -15.33 -7.47 -1.15
N VAL A 109 -15.60 -6.16 -1.22
CA VAL A 109 -16.89 -5.59 -0.83
C VAL A 109 -17.92 -5.69 -1.95
N ASP A 110 -17.47 -5.59 -3.20
CA ASP A 110 -18.33 -5.52 -4.38
C ASP A 110 -18.69 -6.93 -4.91
N THR A 111 -17.97 -7.98 -4.49
CA THR A 111 -18.26 -9.39 -4.83
C THR A 111 -18.78 -10.16 -3.62
N GLN A 112 -19.58 -11.21 -3.85
CA GLN A 112 -20.04 -12.13 -2.79
C GLN A 112 -19.80 -13.58 -3.21
N GLY A 113 -19.72 -14.46 -2.22
CA GLY A 113 -19.54 -15.91 -2.37
C GLY A 113 -18.08 -16.36 -2.39
N ASN A 114 -17.11 -15.45 -2.20
CA ASN A 114 -15.69 -15.78 -2.20
C ASN A 114 -14.81 -14.72 -1.49
N ASP A 115 -15.26 -14.20 -0.36
CA ASP A 115 -14.64 -13.05 0.31
C ASP A 115 -13.20 -13.30 0.79
N VAL A 116 -12.93 -14.48 1.35
CA VAL A 116 -11.60 -14.80 1.90
C VAL A 116 -10.51 -14.80 0.83
N PRO A 117 -10.67 -15.45 -0.36
CA PRO A 117 -9.69 -15.33 -1.43
C PRO A 117 -9.47 -13.91 -1.92
N HIS A 118 -10.52 -13.10 -2.08
CA HIS A 118 -10.38 -11.69 -2.45
C HIS A 118 -9.60 -10.89 -1.41
N MET A 119 -9.83 -11.17 -0.13
CA MET A 119 -9.10 -10.54 0.97
C MET A 119 -7.62 -10.94 0.93
N MET A 120 -7.33 -12.23 0.74
CA MET A 120 -5.95 -12.71 0.65
C MET A 120 -5.20 -12.09 -0.54
N ASP A 121 -5.87 -11.88 -1.66
CA ASP A 121 -5.28 -11.21 -2.82
C ASP A 121 -5.04 -9.72 -2.58
N ALA A 122 -5.93 -9.03 -1.86
CA ALA A 122 -5.71 -7.66 -1.41
C ALA A 122 -4.51 -7.56 -0.46
N MET A 123 -4.41 -8.48 0.50
CA MET A 123 -3.30 -8.56 1.45
C MET A 123 -1.97 -8.84 0.75
N LYS A 124 -1.90 -9.76 -0.21
CA LYS A 124 -0.69 -10.01 -1.02
C LYS A 124 -0.22 -8.75 -1.75
N LYS A 125 -1.15 -7.99 -2.34
CA LYS A 125 -0.83 -6.73 -3.01
C LYS A 125 -0.26 -5.70 -2.04
N LEU A 126 -0.85 -5.58 -0.85
CA LEU A 126 -0.34 -4.69 0.20
C LEU A 126 1.03 -5.15 0.73
N THR A 127 1.25 -6.44 0.95
CA THR A 127 2.56 -6.98 1.34
C THR A 127 3.63 -6.68 0.29
N ASN A 128 3.30 -6.85 -0.99
CA ASN A 128 4.22 -6.50 -2.08
C ASN A 128 4.51 -5.00 -2.12
N ALA A 129 3.50 -4.16 -1.89
CA ALA A 129 3.66 -2.71 -1.75
C ALA A 129 4.69 -2.39 -0.66
N MET A 130 4.45 -2.89 0.56
CA MET A 130 5.33 -2.66 1.71
C MET A 130 6.75 -3.17 1.48
N ARG A 131 6.91 -4.32 0.80
CA ARG A 131 8.23 -4.86 0.45
C ARG A 131 8.98 -3.92 -0.48
N VAL A 132 8.34 -3.46 -1.55
CA VAL A 132 8.95 -2.54 -2.51
C VAL A 132 9.27 -1.21 -1.84
N GLU A 133 8.33 -0.66 -1.07
CA GLU A 133 8.55 0.59 -0.32
C GLU A 133 9.72 0.50 0.64
N SER A 134 9.84 -0.60 1.39
CA SER A 134 10.95 -0.80 2.34
C SER A 134 12.31 -0.82 1.63
N ILE A 135 12.40 -1.50 0.47
CA ILE A 135 13.62 -1.55 -0.34
C ILE A 135 13.95 -0.17 -0.91
N VAL A 136 12.97 0.50 -1.52
CA VAL A 136 13.16 1.80 -2.15
C VAL A 136 13.53 2.86 -1.11
N ALA A 137 12.86 2.88 0.05
CA ALA A 137 13.16 3.80 1.13
C ALA A 137 14.59 3.58 1.67
N LEU A 138 15.02 2.33 1.86
CA LEU A 138 16.38 2.03 2.28
C LEU A 138 17.42 2.52 1.26
N LEU A 139 17.20 2.25 -0.03
CA LEU A 139 18.08 2.72 -1.10
C LEU A 139 18.13 4.24 -1.18
N ALA A 140 16.99 4.92 -1.00
CA ALA A 140 16.92 6.38 -0.98
C ALA A 140 17.71 6.97 0.19
N ILE A 141 17.60 6.40 1.39
CA ILE A 141 18.35 6.83 2.57
C ILE A 141 19.86 6.64 2.34
N VAL A 142 20.28 5.45 1.91
CA VAL A 142 21.69 5.15 1.64
C VAL A 142 22.24 6.08 0.54
N GLY A 143 21.50 6.26 -0.55
CA GLY A 143 21.87 7.14 -1.64
C GLY A 143 22.00 8.60 -1.20
N ALA A 144 21.07 9.10 -0.39
CA ALA A 144 21.12 10.46 0.15
C ALA A 144 22.34 10.68 1.05
N VAL A 145 22.68 9.71 1.91
CA VAL A 145 23.87 9.78 2.77
C VAL A 145 25.15 9.80 1.93
N ILE A 146 25.29 8.88 0.97
CA ILE A 146 26.47 8.83 0.09
C ILE A 146 26.62 10.13 -0.67
N PHE A 147 25.53 10.63 -1.27
CA PHE A 147 25.52 11.88 -2.02
C PHE A 147 25.92 13.07 -1.13
N GLY A 148 25.36 13.17 0.07
CA GLY A 148 25.71 14.22 1.03
C GLY A 148 27.19 14.19 1.44
N VAL A 149 27.76 13.00 1.69
CA VAL A 149 29.18 12.83 2.02
C VAL A 149 30.08 13.24 0.86
N VAL A 150 29.76 12.82 -0.37
CA VAL A 150 30.54 13.17 -1.57
C VAL A 150 30.54 14.68 -1.81
N LEU A 151 29.37 15.33 -1.70
CA LEU A 151 29.28 16.79 -1.82
C LEU A 151 30.08 17.52 -0.74
N ALA A 152 30.00 17.05 0.51
CA ALA A 152 30.74 17.64 1.61
C ALA A 152 32.26 17.50 1.44
N ALA A 153 32.74 16.43 0.82
CA ALA A 153 34.16 16.21 0.55
C ALA A 153 34.67 16.97 -0.68
N SER A 154 33.78 17.49 -1.54
CA SER A 154 34.15 18.25 -2.75
C SER A 154 34.29 19.76 -2.53
N HIS A 155 34.06 20.25 -1.31
CA HIS A 155 34.24 21.65 -0.89
C HIS A 155 35.32 21.75 0.17
#